data_AF-A0A955DEQ4-F1
#
_entry.id   AF-A0A955DEQ4-F1
#
_cell.length_a   1.000
_cell.length_b   1.000
_cell.length_c   1.000
_cell.angle_alpha   90.00
_cell.angle_beta   90.00
_cell.angle_gamma   90.00
#
_symmetry.space_group_name_H-M   'P 1'
#
loop_
_entity.id
_entity.type
_entity.pdbx_description
1 polymer ?
#
loop_
_entity_poly.entity_id
_entity_poly.type
_entity_poly.pdbx_seq_one_letter_code
_entity_poly.pdbx_strand_id
1 'polypeptide(L)'
;LRIRHQRPSGPIQFDDLEVGEPKYELLVIGPRDSVLVEVAVTFVEAAPLELFDVIIGTDVDGDGEYTDEWSFGFASGPPAAPALPGDLTGDGIVNAADLAQLLASWGACAGCPADLDGDGVVGPSDLAFLLSNWS
;
A
#
# COMPACT_ATOMS: atom_id res chain seq x y z
N LEU A 1 -29.43 32.32 7.63
CA LEU A 1 -28.52 31.48 8.43
C LEU A 1 -27.15 31.57 7.76
N ARG A 2 -26.16 32.22 8.37
CA ARG A 2 -24.88 32.57 7.72
C ARG A 2 -23.77 31.90 8.52
N ILE A 3 -23.39 30.68 8.14
CA ILE A 3 -22.24 30.00 8.71
C ILE A 3 -21.08 30.25 7.74
N ARG A 4 -20.19 31.20 8.08
CA ARG A 4 -18.85 31.26 7.50
C ARG A 4 -18.00 30.30 8.33
N HIS A 5 -17.64 29.14 7.78
CA HIS A 5 -16.51 28.42 8.35
C HIS A 5 -15.25 29.05 7.77
N GLN A 6 -14.45 29.67 8.65
CA GLN A 6 -13.09 30.08 8.35
C GLN A 6 -12.32 28.84 7.89
N ARG A 7 -11.29 29.03 7.05
CA ARG A 7 -10.29 27.99 6.78
C ARG A 7 -9.97 27.27 8.10
N PRO A 8 -10.03 25.93 8.17
CA PRO A 8 -9.65 25.23 9.38
C PRO A 8 -8.25 25.70 9.77
N SER A 9 -8.08 26.10 11.03
CA SER A 9 -6.81 26.66 11.53
C SER A 9 -5.73 25.59 11.75
N GLY A 10 -5.98 24.37 11.28
CA GLY A 10 -5.12 23.19 11.40
C GLY A 10 -5.48 22.14 10.35
N PRO A 11 -4.72 21.03 10.28
CA PRO A 11 -4.98 19.94 9.36
C PRO A 11 -6.35 19.29 9.65
N ILE A 12 -7.02 18.85 8.59
CA ILE A 12 -8.18 17.94 8.69
C ILE A 12 -7.64 16.59 9.16
N GLN A 13 -8.15 16.09 10.28
CA GLN A 13 -7.69 14.85 10.90
C GLN A 13 -8.87 13.88 11.05
N PHE A 14 -8.70 12.67 10.50
CA PHE A 14 -9.61 11.56 10.70
C PHE A 14 -8.93 10.53 11.61
N ASP A 15 -9.50 10.30 12.78
CA ASP A 15 -9.10 9.21 13.69
C ASP A 15 -10.01 8.00 13.48
N ASP A 16 -9.53 6.79 13.82
CA ASP A 16 -10.31 5.55 13.83
C ASP A 16 -11.05 5.25 12.50
N LEU A 17 -10.32 5.22 11.38
CA LEU A 17 -10.89 4.82 10.08
C LEU A 17 -11.16 3.32 10.07
N GLU A 18 -12.44 2.92 9.93
CA GLU A 18 -12.86 1.53 9.78
C GLU A 18 -13.04 1.18 8.30
N VAL A 19 -12.71 -0.07 7.93
CA VAL A 19 -12.84 -0.54 6.55
C VAL A 19 -14.30 -0.47 6.10
N GLY A 20 -14.55 0.22 4.98
CA GLY A 20 -15.88 0.34 4.38
C GLY A 20 -16.76 1.42 4.98
N GLU A 21 -16.32 2.13 6.03
CA GLU A 21 -17.03 3.30 6.56
C GLU A 21 -16.37 4.60 6.05
N PRO A 22 -16.94 5.27 5.03
CA PRO A 22 -16.35 6.49 4.51
C PRO A 22 -16.57 7.65 5.50
N LYS A 23 -15.50 8.38 5.80
CA LYS A 23 -15.54 9.65 6.55
C LYS A 23 -15.32 10.82 5.60
N TYR A 24 -16.09 11.88 5.78
CA TYR A 24 -16.08 13.07 4.91
C TYR A 24 -15.86 14.33 5.73
N GLU A 25 -15.14 15.29 5.14
CA GLU A 25 -15.06 16.66 5.66
C GLU A 25 -15.22 17.67 4.51
N LEU A 26 -16.14 18.63 4.69
CA LEU A 26 -16.50 19.59 3.64
C LEU A 26 -15.53 20.78 3.62
N LEU A 27 -14.89 20.98 2.48
CA LEU A 27 -14.06 22.16 2.20
C LEU A 27 -14.75 23.09 1.21
N VAL A 28 -15.12 24.29 1.65
CA VAL A 28 -15.75 25.31 0.79
C VAL A 28 -14.70 26.29 0.27
N ILE A 29 -14.54 26.37 -1.05
CA ILE A 29 -13.58 27.25 -1.73
C ILE A 29 -14.34 28.36 -2.46
N GLY A 30 -13.92 29.61 -2.26
CA GLY A 30 -14.52 30.75 -2.95
C GLY A 30 -14.15 30.81 -4.44
N PRO A 31 -14.94 31.53 -5.27
CA PRO A 31 -14.62 31.69 -6.68
C PRO A 31 -13.26 32.38 -6.86
N ARG A 32 -12.34 31.70 -7.58
CA ARG A 32 -10.94 32.09 -7.81
C ARG A 32 -9.99 31.94 -6.61
N ASP A 33 -10.44 31.33 -5.53
CA ASP A 33 -9.54 30.92 -4.45
C ASP A 33 -8.87 29.59 -4.81
N SER A 34 -7.64 29.41 -4.33
CA SER A 34 -6.92 28.13 -4.39
C SER A 34 -6.57 27.70 -2.97
N VAL A 35 -6.66 26.40 -2.70
CA VAL A 35 -6.26 25.80 -1.43
C VAL A 35 -5.24 24.70 -1.68
N LEU A 36 -4.25 24.60 -0.80
CA LEU A 36 -3.34 23.45 -0.77
C LEU A 36 -3.92 22.44 0.21
N VAL A 37 -4.18 21.22 -0.26
CA VAL A 37 -4.60 20.10 0.58
C VAL A 37 -3.38 19.24 0.83
N GLU A 38 -2.98 19.13 2.08
CA GLU A 38 -1.96 18.18 2.53
C GLU A 38 -2.69 16.99 3.16
N VAL A 39 -2.48 15.80 2.60
CA VAL A 39 -3.03 14.55 3.14
C VAL A 39 -1.88 13.78 3.77
N ALA A 40 -1.93 13.60 5.08
CA ALA A 40 -1.00 12.76 5.82
C ALA A 40 -1.76 11.55 6.37
N VAL A 41 -1.32 10.36 5.99
CA VAL A 41 -1.90 9.09 6.49
C VAL A 41 -0.87 8.43 7.38
N THR A 42 -1.26 8.11 8.61
CA THR A 42 -0.42 7.39 9.58
C THR A 42 -1.16 6.14 10.03
N PHE A 43 -0.54 4.98 9.85
CA PHE A 43 -1.06 3.71 10.37
C PHE A 43 -0.47 3.45 11.75
N VAL A 44 -1.33 3.20 12.74
CA VAL A 44 -0.92 3.02 14.15
C VAL A 44 -0.69 1.53 14.49
N GLU A 45 -1.14 0.61 13.63
CA GLU A 45 -1.00 -0.83 13.81
C GLU A 45 -0.54 -1.51 12.52
N ALA A 46 0.20 -2.63 12.66
CA ALA A 46 0.50 -3.53 11.56
C ALA A 46 -0.78 -4.28 11.18
N ALA A 47 -1.69 -3.60 10.48
CA ALA A 47 -2.89 -4.21 9.92
C ALA A 47 -2.47 -5.26 8.86
N PRO A 48 -3.30 -6.30 8.62
CA PRO A 48 -3.24 -7.08 7.38
C PRO A 48 -3.28 -6.15 6.16
N LEU A 49 -2.86 -6.62 4.98
CA LEU A 49 -2.93 -5.82 3.75
C LEU A 49 -4.36 -5.33 3.51
N GLU A 50 -4.60 -4.03 3.73
CA GLU A 50 -5.89 -3.37 3.51
C GLU A 50 -5.72 -2.22 2.53
N LEU A 51 -6.68 -2.12 1.61
CA LEU A 51 -6.70 -1.07 0.60
C LEU A 51 -7.67 0.03 1.04
N PHE A 52 -7.17 1.25 1.04
CA PHE A 52 -7.94 2.45 1.29
C PHE A 52 -7.90 3.31 0.04
N ASP A 53 -9.00 4.03 -0.19
CA ASP A 53 -9.07 5.04 -1.24
C ASP A 53 -9.42 6.37 -0.61
N VAL A 54 -8.68 7.43 -0.97
CA VAL A 54 -9.08 8.80 -0.67
C VAL A 54 -9.72 9.36 -1.93
N ILE A 55 -11.01 9.65 -1.81
CA ILE A 55 -11.84 10.16 -2.89
C ILE A 55 -12.07 11.65 -2.65
N ILE A 56 -11.79 12.45 -3.67
CA ILE A 56 -12.05 13.89 -3.71
C ILE A 56 -13.19 14.11 -4.70
N GLY A 57 -14.34 14.48 -4.17
CA GLY A 57 -15.51 14.85 -4.96
C GLY A 57 -15.86 16.33 -4.85
N THR A 58 -16.58 16.82 -5.86
CA THR A 58 -17.17 18.17 -5.84
C THR A 58 -18.68 18.10 -5.95
N ASP A 59 -19.35 19.00 -5.22
CA ASP A 59 -20.78 19.29 -5.32
C ASP A 59 -20.90 20.71 -5.90
N VAL A 60 -21.07 20.79 -7.22
CA VAL A 60 -21.02 22.06 -7.95
C VAL A 60 -22.37 22.77 -7.98
N ASP A 61 -23.47 22.02 -7.93
CA ASP A 61 -24.84 22.52 -8.01
C ASP A 61 -25.56 22.59 -6.65
N GLY A 62 -24.94 22.09 -5.58
CA GLY A 62 -25.36 22.25 -4.21
C GLY A 62 -26.53 21.35 -3.81
N ASP A 63 -26.68 20.22 -4.49
CA ASP A 63 -27.74 19.25 -4.22
C ASP A 63 -27.35 18.17 -3.19
N GLY A 64 -26.08 18.16 -2.78
CA GLY A 64 -25.51 17.23 -1.82
C GLY A 64 -25.05 15.91 -2.43
N GLU A 65 -25.11 15.75 -3.75
CA GLU A 65 -24.49 14.67 -4.49
C GLU A 65 -23.07 15.10 -4.91
N TYR A 66 -22.06 14.39 -4.41
CA TYR A 66 -20.67 14.63 -4.78
C TYR A 66 -20.33 13.76 -5.97
N THR A 67 -19.78 14.36 -7.02
CA THR A 67 -19.20 13.59 -8.13
C THR A 67 -17.73 13.33 -7.84
N ASP A 68 -17.32 12.06 -7.86
CA ASP A 68 -15.93 11.65 -7.65
C ASP A 68 -15.08 12.11 -8.85
N GLU A 69 -14.30 13.17 -8.68
CA GLU A 69 -13.45 13.69 -9.77
C GLU A 69 -12.03 13.11 -9.72
N TRP A 70 -11.52 12.76 -8.53
CA TRP A 70 -10.17 12.22 -8.35
C TRP A 70 -10.12 11.27 -7.17
N SER A 71 -9.43 10.14 -7.32
CA SER A 71 -9.09 9.28 -6.19
C SER A 71 -7.64 8.83 -6.22
N PHE A 72 -7.10 8.49 -5.05
CA PHE A 72 -5.80 7.86 -4.93
C PHE A 72 -5.81 6.81 -3.81
N GLY A 73 -5.35 5.62 -4.18
CA GLY A 73 -5.28 4.48 -3.26
C GLY A 73 -3.97 4.42 -2.48
N PHE A 74 -4.06 3.91 -1.26
CA PHE A 74 -2.90 3.48 -0.49
C PHE A 74 -3.19 2.15 0.20
N ALA A 75 -2.14 1.37 0.44
CA ALA A 75 -2.21 0.13 1.18
C ALA A 75 -1.68 0.35 2.60
N SER A 76 -2.45 -0.06 3.60
CA SER A 76 -1.89 -0.38 4.90
C SER A 76 -1.40 -1.82 4.87
N GLY A 77 -0.34 -2.10 5.62
CA GLY A 77 0.20 -3.43 5.73
C GLY A 77 1.47 -3.40 6.56
N PRO A 78 1.94 -4.55 7.07
CA PRO A 78 3.31 -4.62 7.53
C PRO A 78 4.21 -4.11 6.41
N PRO A 79 5.30 -3.39 6.71
CA PRO A 79 6.33 -3.17 5.71
C PRO A 79 6.62 -4.54 5.09
N ALA A 80 6.63 -4.62 3.76
CA ALA A 80 7.02 -5.86 3.09
C ALA A 80 8.27 -6.35 3.81
N ALA A 81 8.21 -7.57 4.37
CA ALA A 81 9.34 -8.12 5.11
C ALA A 81 10.58 -7.86 4.25
N PRO A 82 11.66 -7.27 4.81
CA PRO A 82 12.83 -6.93 4.01
C PRO A 82 13.17 -8.17 3.22
N ALA A 83 13.15 -8.09 1.88
CA ALA A 83 13.28 -9.26 1.03
C ALA A 83 14.55 -10.01 1.46
N LEU A 84 14.38 -11.09 2.21
CA LEU A 84 15.49 -11.88 2.68
C LEU A 84 15.92 -12.66 1.45
N PRO A 85 17.16 -12.48 0.96
CA PRO A 85 17.59 -13.18 -0.22
C PRO A 85 17.43 -14.69 0.01
N GLY A 86 16.58 -15.36 -0.78
CA GLY A 86 16.26 -16.78 -0.62
C GLY A 86 14.99 -17.10 0.19
N ASP A 87 14.29 -16.12 0.77
CA ASP A 87 12.94 -16.30 1.35
C ASP A 87 11.91 -16.27 0.22
N LEU A 88 11.59 -17.45 -0.30
CA LEU A 88 10.66 -17.66 -1.40
C LEU A 88 9.21 -17.72 -0.89
N THR A 89 9.02 -18.00 0.41
CA THR A 89 7.70 -18.09 1.03
C THR A 89 7.16 -16.74 1.50
N GLY A 90 8.04 -15.76 1.71
CA GLY A 90 7.73 -14.44 2.25
C GLY A 90 7.42 -14.48 3.75
N ASP A 91 7.86 -15.51 4.48
CA ASP A 91 7.58 -15.69 5.91
C ASP A 91 8.63 -15.03 6.83
N GLY A 92 9.67 -14.44 6.24
CA GLY A 92 10.74 -13.74 6.95
C GLY A 92 11.81 -14.68 7.51
N ILE A 93 11.88 -15.93 7.06
CA ILE A 93 12.91 -16.92 7.40
C ILE A 93 13.37 -17.61 6.11
N VAL A 94 14.62 -18.08 6.04
CA VAL A 94 15.11 -18.89 4.92
C VAL A 94 15.37 -20.30 5.41
N ASN A 95 14.44 -21.21 5.11
CA ASN A 95 14.46 -22.57 5.66
C ASN A 95 14.05 -23.63 4.62
N ALA A 96 13.67 -24.82 5.12
CA ALA A 96 13.30 -25.95 4.27
C ALA A 96 12.04 -25.70 3.42
N ALA A 97 11.16 -24.78 3.81
CA ALA A 97 10.00 -24.39 3.03
C ALA A 97 10.41 -23.64 1.75
N ASP A 98 11.38 -22.73 1.84
CA ASP A 98 11.92 -22.02 0.68
C ASP A 98 12.69 -22.98 -0.23
N LEU A 99 13.49 -23.88 0.37
CA LEU A 99 14.15 -24.95 -0.39
C LEU A 99 13.14 -25.79 -1.18
N ALA A 100 11.98 -26.11 -0.60
CA ALA A 100 10.94 -26.86 -1.30
C ALA A 100 10.37 -26.06 -2.49
N GLN A 101 10.17 -24.74 -2.34
CA GLN A 101 9.73 -23.88 -3.46
C GLN A 101 10.78 -23.78 -4.57
N LEU A 102 12.06 -23.68 -4.20
CA LEU A 102 13.17 -23.66 -5.16
C LEU A 102 13.21 -24.97 -5.96
N LEU A 103 13.16 -26.11 -5.28
CA LEU A 103 13.17 -27.43 -5.91
C LEU A 103 11.92 -27.68 -6.78
N ALA A 104 10.76 -27.12 -6.39
CA ALA A 104 9.56 -27.19 -7.21
C ALA A 104 9.67 -26.41 -8.53
N SER A 105 10.56 -25.40 -8.57
CA SER A 105 10.79 -24.53 -9.73
C SER A 105 12.02 -24.94 -10.54
N TRP A 106 12.64 -26.10 -10.26
CA TRP A 106 13.89 -26.52 -10.85
C TRP A 106 13.84 -26.59 -12.39
N GLY A 107 14.84 -25.99 -13.05
CA GLY A 107 14.93 -25.90 -14.50
C GLY A 107 14.72 -24.47 -15.02
N ALA A 108 14.40 -24.35 -16.31
CA ALA A 108 14.29 -23.04 -16.97
C ALA A 108 13.17 -22.19 -16.35
N CYS A 109 13.51 -21.00 -15.88
CA CYS A 109 12.61 -20.15 -15.10
C CYS A 109 13.04 -18.67 -15.15
N ALA A 110 13.13 -18.10 -16.35
CA ALA A 110 13.62 -16.73 -16.51
C ALA A 110 12.76 -15.69 -15.77
N GLY A 111 13.37 -15.03 -14.79
CA GLY A 111 12.75 -13.95 -14.02
C GLY A 111 11.69 -14.42 -13.02
N CYS A 112 11.70 -15.70 -12.65
CA CYS A 112 10.84 -16.18 -11.57
C CYS A 112 11.52 -15.99 -10.21
N PRO A 113 10.75 -15.99 -9.09
CA PRO A 113 11.32 -15.73 -7.77
C PRO A 113 12.43 -16.71 -7.34
N ALA A 114 12.43 -17.93 -7.87
CA ALA A 114 13.42 -18.97 -7.54
C ALA A 114 14.73 -18.88 -8.34
N ASP A 115 14.78 -18.04 -9.40
CA ASP A 115 15.97 -17.72 -10.19
C ASP A 115 16.71 -16.58 -9.48
N LEU A 116 17.45 -16.97 -8.44
CA LEU A 116 18.06 -16.09 -7.45
C LEU A 116 19.33 -15.42 -7.98
N ASP A 117 20.02 -16.03 -8.94
CA ASP A 117 21.19 -15.43 -9.61
C ASP A 117 20.86 -14.74 -10.95
N GLY A 118 19.66 -14.96 -11.49
CA GLY A 118 19.13 -14.29 -12.67
C GLY A 118 19.71 -14.83 -13.98
N ASP A 119 20.26 -16.04 -14.00
CA ASP A 119 20.80 -16.67 -15.21
C ASP A 119 19.72 -17.27 -16.14
N GLY A 120 18.47 -17.29 -15.67
CA GLY A 120 17.31 -17.79 -16.40
C GLY A 120 16.98 -19.27 -16.11
N VAL A 121 17.69 -19.92 -15.18
CA VAL A 121 17.55 -21.32 -14.82
C VAL A 121 17.67 -21.50 -13.31
N VAL A 122 16.65 -22.08 -12.68
CA VAL A 122 16.74 -22.52 -11.28
C VAL A 122 17.57 -23.78 -11.21
N GLY A 123 18.73 -23.69 -10.57
CA GLY A 123 19.70 -24.76 -10.52
C GLY A 123 20.62 -24.74 -9.30
N PRO A 124 21.80 -25.38 -9.41
CA PRO A 124 22.74 -25.50 -8.30
C PRO A 124 23.25 -24.16 -7.76
N SER A 125 23.34 -23.13 -8.60
CA SER A 125 23.75 -21.79 -8.20
C SER A 125 22.72 -21.14 -7.26
N ASP A 126 21.43 -21.22 -7.61
CA ASP A 126 20.33 -20.72 -6.77
C ASP A 126 20.23 -21.50 -5.47
N LEU A 127 20.42 -22.83 -5.53
CA LEU A 127 20.47 -23.65 -4.32
C LEU A 127 21.60 -23.20 -3.38
N ALA A 128 22.80 -22.96 -3.90
CA ALA A 128 23.91 -22.45 -3.11
C ALA A 128 23.61 -21.05 -2.54
N PHE A 129 22.96 -20.20 -3.33
CA PHE A 129 22.51 -18.88 -2.91
C PHE A 129 21.53 -18.97 -1.73
N LEU A 130 20.47 -19.80 -1.84
CA LEU A 130 19.49 -20.02 -0.79
C LEU A 130 20.15 -20.54 0.49
N LEU A 131 20.99 -21.58 0.38
CA LEU A 131 21.67 -22.16 1.55
C LEU A 131 22.65 -21.19 2.22
N SER A 132 23.20 -20.23 1.49
CA SER A 132 24.07 -19.19 2.07
C SER A 132 23.31 -18.18 2.94
N ASN A 133 21.99 -18.08 2.77
CA ASN A 133 21.11 -17.19 3.51
C ASN A 133 20.27 -17.93 4.58
N TRP A 134 20.52 -19.22 4.81
CA TRP A 134 19.76 -20.05 5.75
C TRP A 134 19.70 -19.44 7.15
N SER A 135 18.50 -19.38 7.75
CA SER A 135 18.26 -18.80 9.08
C SER A 135 17.29 -19.60 9.95
#